data_AF-A0A6A5TFM1-F1
#
_entry.id   AF-A0A6A5TFM1-F1
#
_cell.length_a   1.000
_cell.length_b   1.000
_cell.length_c   1.000
_cell.angle_alpha   90.00
_cell.angle_beta   90.00
_cell.angle_gamma   90.00
#
_symmetry.space_group_name_H-M   'P 1'
#
loop_
_entity.id
_entity.type
_entity.pdbx_description
1 polymer ?
#
loop_
_entity_poly.entity_id
_entity_poly.type
_entity_poly.pdbx_seq_one_letter_code
_entity_poly.pdbx_strand_id
1 'polypeptide(L)'
;MRSPTSLLVCMLLAGASFASVAWAYPTEVETQLVKSVAPSLQARARLPLKVGHDPGKPSTCPASNNGPPAAWNYPEHTYTINQIKKAFLEGAKLAAAEKTVGNNNYPHDYGSNPPMPFDCGKSLMEFPIQLDGHAYDGGDIGGIPDRVLFEYSEGKEFLVKYCGVMRHGPPGGPAFLPCPET
;
A
#
# COMPACT_ATOMS: atom_id res chain seq x y z
N MET A 1 58.90 16.94 19.47
CA MET A 1 59.43 18.27 19.08
C MET A 1 59.08 18.54 17.62
N ARG A 2 58.91 19.82 17.23
CA ARG A 2 58.99 20.39 15.87
C ARG A 2 58.18 19.79 14.68
N SER A 3 57.19 20.57 14.23
CA SER A 3 56.92 20.89 12.80
C SER A 3 58.02 21.87 12.27
N PRO A 4 58.17 22.31 10.99
CA PRO A 4 57.25 22.43 9.83
C PRO A 4 57.74 21.61 8.59
N THR A 5 57.47 21.82 7.28
CA THR A 5 56.84 22.84 6.37
C THR A 5 56.25 22.09 5.15
N SER A 6 55.29 22.53 4.30
CA SER A 6 54.93 23.80 3.60
C SER A 6 55.58 24.02 2.21
N LEU A 7 54.90 24.81 1.37
CA LEU A 7 55.09 25.12 -0.08
C LEU A 7 54.65 24.00 -1.06
N LEU A 8 53.76 24.16 -2.06
CA LEU A 8 53.18 25.30 -2.82
C LEU A 8 54.02 25.83 -4.01
N VAL A 9 53.59 25.48 -5.23
CA VAL A 9 53.79 26.25 -6.48
C VAL A 9 52.50 26.18 -7.30
N CYS A 10 52.11 27.30 -7.91
CA CYS A 10 51.00 27.37 -8.86
C CYS A 10 51.56 27.82 -10.22
N MET A 11 51.02 27.30 -11.33
CA MET A 11 51.29 27.85 -12.66
C MET A 11 49.99 28.07 -13.43
N LEU A 12 49.73 29.35 -13.71
CA LEU A 12 48.80 29.81 -14.73
C LEU A 12 49.56 29.95 -16.05
N LEU A 13 48.95 29.55 -17.16
CA LEU A 13 49.40 29.91 -18.49
C LEU A 13 48.17 30.31 -19.32
N ALA A 14 48.09 31.60 -19.65
CA ALA A 14 47.03 32.13 -20.50
C ALA A 14 47.43 32.01 -21.98
N GLY A 15 46.48 31.63 -22.83
CA GLY A 15 46.63 31.65 -24.28
C GLY A 15 45.34 32.15 -24.91
N ALA A 16 45.41 33.29 -25.59
CA ALA A 16 44.28 33.88 -26.30
C ALA A 16 44.69 34.14 -27.76
N SER A 17 43.89 33.62 -28.69
CA SER A 17 44.02 33.83 -30.13
C SER A 17 42.63 34.11 -30.71
N PHE A 18 42.54 35.05 -31.64
CA PHE A 18 41.30 35.52 -32.25
C PHE A 18 41.17 35.10 -33.73
N ALA A 19 40.00 35.39 -34.31
CA ALA A 19 39.65 35.33 -35.73
C ALA A 19 39.35 33.91 -36.29
N SER A 20 38.45 33.72 -37.25
CA SER A 20 37.65 34.66 -38.06
C SER A 20 36.18 34.23 -38.18
N VAL A 21 35.32 35.17 -38.58
CA VAL A 21 33.92 34.89 -38.97
C VAL A 21 33.87 34.24 -40.36
N ALA A 22 32.98 33.26 -40.54
CA ALA A 22 32.54 32.78 -41.85
C ALA A 22 31.00 32.68 -41.87
N TRP A 23 30.36 33.16 -42.94
CA TRP A 23 28.90 33.02 -43.14
C TRP A 23 28.61 31.78 -43.98
N ALA A 24 27.65 30.96 -43.53
CA ALA A 24 27.11 29.85 -44.32
C ALA A 24 25.62 29.60 -43.96
N TYR A 25 24.73 29.94 -44.89
CA TYR A 25 23.44 29.27 -45.10
C TYR A 25 23.67 28.24 -46.24
N PRO A 26 23.00 27.07 -46.30
CA PRO A 26 21.56 26.85 -46.15
C PRO A 26 21.27 25.87 -44.97
N THR A 27 20.13 25.18 -44.79
CA THR A 27 18.97 24.86 -45.65
C THR A 27 17.70 24.68 -44.81
N GLU A 28 16.53 24.68 -45.47
CA GLU A 28 15.30 24.14 -44.89
C GLU A 28 15.45 22.65 -44.53
N VAL A 29 15.07 22.27 -43.31
CA VAL A 29 14.74 20.89 -42.94
C VAL A 29 13.44 20.92 -42.14
N GLU A 30 12.41 20.27 -42.70
CA GLU A 30 11.09 20.10 -42.09
C GLU A 30 11.20 19.23 -40.82
N THR A 31 11.51 19.86 -39.68
CA THR A 31 11.41 19.20 -38.38
C THR A 31 9.92 19.10 -38.03
N GLN A 32 9.32 17.97 -38.36
CA GLN A 32 7.88 17.75 -38.25
C GLN A 32 7.34 18.04 -36.85
N LEU A 33 6.10 18.53 -36.81
CA LEU A 33 5.31 18.65 -35.60
C LEU A 33 5.08 17.24 -35.02
N VAL A 34 6.00 16.78 -34.17
CA VAL A 34 5.80 15.59 -33.32
C VAL A 34 4.69 15.93 -32.35
N LYS A 35 3.47 15.65 -32.80
CA LYS A 35 2.25 15.80 -32.02
C LYS A 35 2.27 14.72 -30.95
N SER A 36 3.00 15.00 -29.88
CA SER A 36 3.20 14.08 -28.76
C SER A 36 1.84 13.72 -28.17
N VAL A 37 1.35 12.55 -28.56
CA VAL A 37 0.23 11.89 -27.89
C VAL A 37 0.77 11.38 -26.57
N ALA A 38 0.94 12.31 -25.62
CA ALA A 38 1.15 11.95 -24.23
C ALA A 38 0.00 11.00 -23.85
N PRO A 39 0.28 9.75 -23.43
CA PRO A 39 -0.78 8.86 -23.00
C PRO A 39 -1.47 9.56 -21.82
N SER A 40 -2.77 9.75 -21.92
CA SER A 40 -3.53 10.46 -20.90
C SER A 40 -3.66 9.58 -19.66
N LEU A 41 -2.59 9.57 -18.85
CA LEU A 41 -2.62 9.27 -17.42
C LEU A 41 -3.46 10.37 -16.75
N GLN A 42 -4.77 10.30 -17.00
CA GLN A 42 -5.76 10.89 -16.13
C GLN A 42 -5.59 10.18 -14.80
N ALA A 43 -4.81 10.80 -13.91
CA ALA A 43 -4.78 10.40 -12.51
C ALA A 43 -6.24 10.40 -12.06
N ARG A 44 -6.77 9.22 -11.73
CA ARG A 44 -8.16 9.06 -11.31
C ARG A 44 -8.37 10.01 -10.14
N ALA A 45 -9.35 10.91 -10.27
CA ALA A 45 -9.64 11.85 -9.21
C ALA A 45 -10.07 11.03 -7.98
N ARG A 46 -9.24 11.04 -6.92
CA ARG A 46 -9.46 10.22 -5.71
C ARG A 46 -10.91 10.35 -5.27
N LEU A 47 -11.63 9.23 -5.36
CA LEU A 47 -13.06 9.22 -5.09
C LEU A 47 -13.28 9.49 -3.59
N PRO A 48 -14.27 10.32 -3.22
CA PRO A 48 -14.57 10.56 -1.81
C PRO A 48 -15.01 9.24 -1.15
N LEU A 49 -14.32 8.86 -0.08
CA LEU A 49 -14.63 7.66 0.69
C LEU A 49 -16.01 7.76 1.33
N LYS A 50 -16.79 6.68 1.22
CA LYS A 50 -18.13 6.55 1.81
C LYS A 50 -18.30 5.20 2.46
N VAL A 51 -18.74 5.21 3.72
CA VAL A 51 -19.08 3.99 4.45
C VAL A 51 -20.57 3.69 4.25
N GLY A 52 -20.87 2.52 3.68
CA GLY A 52 -22.23 1.99 3.53
C GLY A 52 -22.62 0.99 4.61
N HIS A 53 -21.65 0.38 5.28
CA HIS A 53 -21.84 -0.44 6.49
C HIS A 53 -20.60 -0.32 7.38
N ASP A 54 -20.82 0.01 8.64
CA ASP A 54 -19.82 0.06 9.71
C ASP A 54 -19.87 -1.24 10.53
N PRO A 55 -18.74 -1.70 11.11
CA PRO A 55 -18.75 -2.82 12.07
C PRO A 55 -19.61 -2.49 13.30
N GLY A 56 -20.58 -3.35 13.60
CA GLY A 56 -21.57 -3.14 14.66
C GLY A 56 -21.28 -3.83 15.98
N LYS A 57 -20.45 -4.89 15.99
CA LYS A 57 -20.16 -5.72 17.17
C LYS A 57 -18.65 -5.95 17.37
N PRO A 58 -18.20 -6.35 18.58
CA PRO A 58 -16.91 -6.99 18.77
C PRO A 58 -16.81 -8.28 17.95
N SER A 59 -15.59 -8.80 17.79
CA SER A 59 -15.34 -10.07 17.10
C SER A 59 -14.23 -10.86 17.77
N THR A 60 -14.40 -12.17 17.90
CA THR A 60 -13.47 -13.06 18.59
C THR A 60 -12.83 -14.02 17.59
N CYS A 61 -11.52 -13.87 17.35
CA CYS A 61 -10.77 -14.75 16.47
C CYS A 61 -10.33 -16.02 17.23
N PRO A 62 -10.66 -17.23 16.74
CA PRO A 62 -10.37 -18.49 17.44
C PRO A 62 -8.87 -18.79 17.47
N ALA A 63 -8.42 -19.52 18.49
CA ALA A 63 -7.02 -19.95 18.58
C ALA A 63 -6.58 -20.82 17.38
N SER A 64 -5.35 -20.63 16.89
CA SER A 64 -4.81 -21.30 15.70
C SER A 64 -3.29 -21.47 15.76
N ASN A 65 -2.73 -22.37 14.95
CA ASN A 65 -1.29 -22.73 14.94
C ASN A 65 -0.60 -22.43 13.59
N ASN A 66 -0.97 -21.33 12.95
CA ASN A 66 -0.59 -20.99 11.57
C ASN A 66 0.56 -19.98 11.44
N GLY A 67 1.14 -19.48 12.54
CA GLY A 67 2.17 -18.44 12.45
C GLY A 67 3.53 -19.00 11.99
N PRO A 68 4.27 -18.31 11.10
CA PRO A 68 5.59 -18.75 10.63
C PRO A 68 6.67 -18.71 11.74
N PRO A 69 7.61 -19.68 11.79
CA PRO A 69 7.55 -20.98 11.13
C PRO A 69 6.41 -21.83 11.73
N ALA A 70 5.68 -22.56 10.88
CA ALA A 70 4.31 -23.10 11.06
C ALA A 70 4.02 -23.92 12.34
N ALA A 71 4.11 -23.24 13.48
CA ALA A 71 4.02 -23.77 14.84
C ALA A 71 3.77 -22.64 15.87
N TRP A 72 3.79 -21.36 15.46
CA TRP A 72 3.45 -20.27 16.38
C TRP A 72 1.93 -20.29 16.61
N ASN A 73 1.56 -20.59 17.85
CA ASN A 73 0.18 -20.60 18.30
C ASN A 73 -0.28 -19.17 18.58
N TYR A 74 -1.25 -18.70 17.81
CA TYR A 74 -1.99 -17.49 18.12
C TYR A 74 -3.12 -17.85 19.10
N PRO A 75 -3.16 -17.24 20.30
CA PRO A 75 -4.27 -17.45 21.22
C PRO A 75 -5.56 -16.87 20.65
N GLU A 76 -6.70 -17.26 21.23
CA GLU A 76 -7.96 -16.57 21.00
C GLU A 76 -7.81 -15.06 21.32
N HIS A 77 -8.39 -14.20 20.49
CA HIS A 77 -8.33 -12.75 20.69
C HIS A 77 -9.65 -12.08 20.33
N THR A 78 -10.17 -11.26 21.24
CA THR A 78 -11.41 -10.48 21.04
C THR A 78 -11.07 -9.04 20.71
N TYR A 79 -11.34 -8.65 19.47
CA TYR A 79 -11.25 -7.28 19.00
C TYR A 79 -12.51 -6.48 19.38
N THR A 80 -12.32 -5.32 19.98
CA THR A 80 -13.41 -4.36 20.22
C THR A 80 -13.87 -3.70 18.92
N ILE A 81 -15.15 -3.24 18.88
CA ILE A 81 -15.72 -2.46 17.76
C ILE A 81 -14.77 -1.35 17.29
N ASN A 82 -14.13 -0.65 18.23
CA ASN A 82 -13.21 0.45 17.92
C ASN A 82 -11.93 0.01 17.22
N GLN A 83 -11.37 -1.16 17.56
CA GLN A 83 -10.21 -1.73 16.84
C GLN A 83 -10.59 -2.12 15.42
N ILE A 84 -11.72 -2.82 15.27
CA ILE A 84 -12.26 -3.27 13.98
C ILE A 84 -12.54 -2.06 13.09
N LYS A 85 -13.25 -1.06 13.60
CA LYS A 85 -13.57 0.18 12.89
C LYS A 85 -12.32 0.97 12.50
N LYS A 86 -11.30 1.03 13.37
CA LYS A 86 -10.03 1.72 13.08
C LYS A 86 -9.26 1.04 11.93
N ALA A 87 -9.15 -0.29 11.94
CA ALA A 87 -8.51 -1.04 10.85
C ALA A 87 -9.30 -0.93 9.54
N PHE A 88 -10.63 -1.11 9.60
CA PHE A 88 -11.52 -0.99 8.43
C PHE A 88 -11.42 0.40 7.79
N LEU A 89 -11.53 1.47 8.58
CA LEU A 89 -11.47 2.83 8.05
C LEU A 89 -10.08 3.21 7.53
N GLU A 90 -8.98 2.64 8.06
CA GLU A 90 -7.65 2.94 7.52
C GLU A 90 -7.41 2.23 6.18
N GLY A 91 -7.74 0.94 6.09
CA GLY A 91 -7.74 0.21 4.81
C GLY A 91 -8.62 0.91 3.77
N ALA A 92 -9.84 1.29 4.13
CA ALA A 92 -10.76 1.97 3.22
C ALA A 92 -10.24 3.34 2.73
N LYS A 93 -9.54 4.13 3.58
CA LYS A 93 -8.89 5.40 3.16
C LYS A 93 -7.73 5.15 2.19
N LEU A 94 -6.90 4.15 2.46
CA LEU A 94 -5.75 3.81 1.61
C LEU A 94 -6.23 3.35 0.23
N ALA A 95 -7.24 2.47 0.18
CA ALA A 95 -7.89 2.03 -1.05
C ALA A 95 -8.49 3.21 -1.85
N ALA A 96 -9.32 4.05 -1.21
CA ALA A 96 -9.92 5.24 -1.85
C ALA A 96 -8.88 6.29 -2.34
N ALA A 97 -7.66 6.24 -1.80
CA ALA A 97 -6.56 7.13 -2.18
C ALA A 97 -5.62 6.55 -3.25
N GLU A 98 -5.89 5.32 -3.73
CA GLU A 98 -4.99 4.49 -4.57
C GLU A 98 -3.60 4.34 -3.92
N LYS A 99 -3.58 3.87 -2.67
CA LYS A 99 -2.36 3.69 -1.84
C LYS A 99 -2.33 2.34 -1.11
N THR A 100 -1.11 1.89 -0.84
CA THR A 100 -0.81 0.69 -0.03
C THR A 100 0.34 0.96 0.96
N VAL A 101 0.49 0.08 1.95
CA VAL A 101 1.55 0.08 2.97
C VAL A 101 2.11 -1.33 3.21
N GLY A 102 3.39 -1.40 3.61
CA GLY A 102 4.09 -2.66 3.92
C GLY A 102 4.44 -3.51 2.69
N ASN A 103 5.31 -4.50 2.89
CA ASN A 103 5.84 -5.35 1.81
C ASN A 103 4.75 -6.15 1.06
N ASN A 104 3.63 -6.43 1.73
CA ASN A 104 2.49 -7.13 1.16
C ASN A 104 1.53 -6.20 0.40
N ASN A 105 1.75 -4.88 0.42
CA ASN A 105 0.89 -3.87 -0.21
C ASN A 105 -0.55 -3.83 0.33
N TYR A 106 -0.72 -3.70 1.66
CA TYR A 106 -2.04 -3.58 2.28
C TYR A 106 -2.63 -2.16 2.15
N PRO A 107 -3.93 -1.96 1.86
CA PRO A 107 -4.92 -2.97 1.49
C PRO A 107 -4.68 -3.49 0.07
N HIS A 108 -5.00 -4.77 -0.14
CA HIS A 108 -5.05 -5.36 -1.47
C HIS A 108 -6.31 -6.19 -1.62
N ASP A 109 -6.63 -6.55 -2.86
CA ASP A 109 -7.77 -7.40 -3.18
C ASP A 109 -7.68 -8.74 -2.43
N TYR A 110 -8.82 -9.21 -1.94
CA TYR A 110 -8.94 -10.57 -1.41
C TYR A 110 -9.17 -11.55 -2.57
N GLY A 111 -8.34 -12.60 -2.64
CA GLY A 111 -8.35 -13.56 -3.75
C GLY A 111 -9.65 -14.37 -3.85
N SER A 112 -10.07 -14.70 -5.07
CA SER A 112 -11.27 -15.51 -5.35
C SER A 112 -11.16 -17.00 -4.98
N ASN A 113 -10.01 -17.41 -4.45
CA ASN A 113 -9.70 -18.72 -3.88
C ASN A 113 -8.63 -18.46 -2.80
N PRO A 114 -8.84 -18.77 -1.52
CA PRO A 114 -9.84 -19.66 -0.91
C PRO A 114 -11.30 -19.14 -0.93
N PRO A 115 -12.29 -20.00 -0.63
CA PRO A 115 -13.68 -19.59 -0.44
C PRO A 115 -13.82 -18.46 0.61
N MET A 116 -14.76 -17.54 0.37
CA MET A 116 -15.04 -16.43 1.27
C MET A 116 -15.75 -16.93 2.55
N PRO A 117 -15.32 -16.54 3.76
CA PRO A 117 -15.94 -16.97 5.01
C PRO A 117 -17.17 -16.14 5.45
N PHE A 118 -17.62 -15.17 4.65
CA PHE A 118 -18.75 -14.28 4.92
C PHE A 118 -19.69 -14.19 3.70
N ASP A 119 -20.94 -13.80 3.92
CA ASP A 119 -21.85 -13.39 2.84
C ASP A 119 -21.60 -11.90 2.52
N CYS A 120 -20.83 -11.64 1.47
CA CYS A 120 -20.40 -10.29 1.08
C CYS A 120 -20.26 -10.15 -0.45
N GLY A 121 -20.10 -8.92 -0.92
CA GLY A 121 -19.99 -8.59 -2.34
C GLY A 121 -18.74 -9.12 -3.07
N LYS A 122 -18.70 -8.87 -4.38
CA LYS A 122 -17.71 -9.47 -5.29
C LYS A 122 -16.32 -8.82 -5.27
N SER A 123 -16.28 -7.51 -5.06
CA SER A 123 -15.05 -6.73 -5.02
C SER A 123 -14.67 -6.52 -3.55
N LEU A 124 -13.61 -7.18 -3.11
CA LEU A 124 -13.20 -7.28 -1.71
C LEU A 124 -11.76 -6.85 -1.53
N MET A 125 -11.45 -6.22 -0.41
CA MET A 125 -10.08 -6.00 0.05
C MET A 125 -9.91 -6.48 1.49
N GLU A 126 -8.70 -6.96 1.81
CA GLU A 126 -8.27 -7.24 3.18
C GLU A 126 -7.30 -6.18 3.71
N PHE A 127 -7.36 -5.89 5.01
CA PHE A 127 -6.40 -5.03 5.71
C PHE A 127 -6.08 -5.59 7.11
N PRO A 128 -4.84 -5.50 7.62
CA PRO A 128 -4.50 -6.09 8.90
C PRO A 128 -5.07 -5.33 10.10
N ILE A 129 -5.39 -6.07 11.16
CA ILE A 129 -5.88 -5.53 12.42
C ILE A 129 -4.91 -5.88 13.56
N GLN A 130 -4.24 -4.86 14.11
CA GLN A 130 -3.19 -5.04 15.10
C GLN A 130 -3.77 -5.39 16.49
N LEU A 131 -3.12 -6.31 17.20
CA LEU A 131 -3.53 -6.79 18.53
C LEU A 131 -3.48 -5.69 19.61
N ASP A 132 -2.65 -4.67 19.42
CA ASP A 132 -2.53 -3.48 20.28
C ASP A 132 -3.60 -2.41 19.99
N GLY A 133 -4.42 -2.60 18.95
CA GLY A 133 -5.40 -1.62 18.49
C GLY A 133 -4.82 -0.41 17.78
N HIS A 134 -3.56 -0.44 17.34
CA HIS A 134 -3.04 0.51 16.36
C HIS A 134 -3.55 0.17 14.95
N ALA A 135 -3.51 1.14 14.04
CA ALA A 135 -3.73 0.85 12.62
C ALA A 135 -2.44 0.25 12.05
N TYR A 136 -2.53 -0.65 11.07
CA TYR A 136 -1.33 -1.15 10.40
C TYR A 136 -0.71 -0.04 9.53
N ASP A 137 0.59 0.16 9.67
CA ASP A 137 1.35 1.27 9.08
C ASP A 137 2.36 0.82 8.01
N GLY A 138 2.54 -0.50 7.85
CA GLY A 138 3.53 -1.10 6.95
C GLY A 138 4.65 -1.87 7.66
N GLY A 139 4.64 -1.98 9.00
CA GLY A 139 5.57 -2.82 9.76
C GLY A 139 5.54 -4.32 9.45
N ASP A 140 6.30 -5.13 10.19
CA ASP A 140 6.27 -6.59 10.01
C ASP A 140 4.89 -7.17 10.35
N ILE A 141 4.46 -8.14 9.54
CA ILE A 141 3.16 -8.82 9.66
C ILE A 141 3.29 -10.23 10.24
N GLY A 142 4.52 -10.71 10.51
CA GLY A 142 4.80 -12.07 10.99
C GLY A 142 4.09 -12.47 12.29
N GLY A 143 3.70 -11.49 13.13
CA GLY A 143 2.91 -11.69 14.35
C GLY A 143 1.44 -11.24 14.26
N ILE A 144 0.94 -10.86 13.08
CA ILE A 144 -0.41 -10.30 12.87
C ILE A 144 -1.20 -11.24 11.93
N PRO A 145 -1.88 -12.27 12.47
CA PRO A 145 -2.60 -13.26 11.68
C PRO A 145 -3.94 -12.79 11.11
N ASP A 146 -4.46 -11.67 11.62
CA ASP A 146 -5.87 -11.30 11.47
C ASP A 146 -6.07 -10.13 10.50
N ARG A 147 -7.22 -10.13 9.84
CA ARG A 147 -7.61 -9.19 8.79
C ARG A 147 -9.03 -8.71 9.02
N VAL A 148 -9.28 -7.42 8.83
CA VAL A 148 -10.63 -6.96 8.47
C VAL A 148 -10.84 -7.22 6.98
N LEU A 149 -12.01 -7.72 6.62
CA LEU A 149 -12.47 -7.85 5.24
C LEU A 149 -13.56 -6.82 4.98
N PHE A 150 -13.50 -6.15 3.83
CA PHE A 150 -14.54 -5.23 3.38
C PHE A 150 -14.78 -5.34 1.88
N GLU A 151 -16.04 -5.20 1.46
CA GLU A 151 -16.38 -4.99 0.06
C GLU A 151 -16.22 -3.52 -0.31
N TYR A 152 -15.96 -3.27 -1.59
CA TYR A 152 -15.87 -1.92 -2.16
C TYR A 152 -16.54 -1.84 -3.54
N SER A 153 -16.91 -0.62 -3.95
CA SER A 153 -17.33 -0.32 -5.31
C SER A 153 -16.98 1.11 -5.72
N GLU A 154 -16.38 1.27 -6.89
CA GLU A 154 -16.06 2.57 -7.49
C GLU A 154 -17.28 3.16 -8.24
N GLY A 155 -17.51 4.46 -8.07
CA GLY A 155 -18.55 5.20 -8.78
C GLY A 155 -18.31 6.70 -8.71
N LYS A 156 -19.30 7.47 -8.23
CA LYS A 156 -19.10 8.89 -7.85
C LYS A 156 -18.35 9.05 -6.51
N GLU A 157 -18.28 7.96 -5.75
CA GLU A 157 -17.79 7.84 -4.39
C GLU A 157 -17.05 6.49 -4.32
N PHE A 158 -16.08 6.33 -3.42
CA PHE A 158 -15.50 5.02 -3.11
C PHE A 158 -16.34 4.43 -1.97
N LEU A 159 -17.37 3.65 -2.33
CA LEU A 159 -18.28 3.06 -1.36
C LEU A 159 -17.65 1.78 -0.78
N VAL A 160 -17.57 1.67 0.53
CA VAL A 160 -17.12 0.46 1.25
C VAL A 160 -18.18 -0.06 2.21
N LYS A 161 -18.22 -1.38 2.42
CA LYS A 161 -19.01 -2.01 3.50
C LYS A 161 -18.16 -3.05 4.22
N TYR A 162 -18.13 -3.01 5.55
CA TYR A 162 -17.48 -4.04 6.37
C TYR A 162 -18.15 -5.41 6.16
N CYS A 163 -17.35 -6.48 6.05
CA CYS A 163 -17.83 -7.86 5.94
C CYS A 163 -17.62 -8.68 7.22
N GLY A 164 -16.48 -8.52 7.89
CA GLY A 164 -16.08 -9.35 9.04
C GLY A 164 -14.61 -9.20 9.43
N VAL A 165 -14.20 -9.87 10.50
CA VAL A 165 -12.79 -10.12 10.84
C VAL A 165 -12.49 -11.60 10.59
N MET A 166 -11.37 -11.90 9.95
CA MET A 166 -10.92 -13.26 9.67
C MET A 166 -9.46 -13.46 10.08
N ARG A 167 -9.13 -14.71 10.40
CA ARG A 167 -7.81 -15.17 10.84
C ARG A 167 -7.22 -16.10 9.80
N HIS A 168 -5.94 -15.94 9.44
CA HIS A 168 -5.23 -16.96 8.63
C HIS A 168 -5.36 -18.33 9.31
N GLY A 169 -5.78 -19.35 8.55
CA GLY A 169 -6.13 -20.66 9.09
C GLY A 169 -4.96 -21.65 9.16
N PRO A 170 -5.15 -22.80 9.84
CA PRO A 170 -4.09 -23.75 10.15
C PRO A 170 -3.56 -24.51 8.91
N PRO A 171 -2.29 -24.97 8.91
CA PRO A 171 -1.75 -25.76 7.81
C PRO A 171 -2.59 -27.01 7.50
N GLY A 172 -3.04 -27.15 6.26
CA GLY A 172 -3.92 -28.24 5.80
C GLY A 172 -5.40 -28.09 6.15
N GLY A 173 -5.79 -27.02 6.86
CA GLY A 173 -7.18 -26.64 7.08
C GLY A 173 -7.69 -25.61 6.06
N PRO A 174 -8.84 -24.94 6.35
CA PRO A 174 -9.25 -23.75 5.61
C PRO A 174 -8.16 -22.67 5.70
N ALA A 175 -7.87 -21.97 4.59
CA ALA A 175 -6.83 -20.94 4.56
C ALA A 175 -7.20 -19.67 5.34
N PHE A 176 -8.49 -19.44 5.61
CA PHE A 176 -8.96 -18.47 6.59
C PHE A 176 -10.05 -19.09 7.48
N LEU A 177 -10.11 -18.64 8.74
CA LEU A 177 -11.17 -18.89 9.69
C LEU A 177 -11.95 -17.58 9.93
N PRO A 178 -13.30 -17.58 9.95
CA PRO A 178 -14.05 -16.43 10.44
C PRO A 178 -13.79 -16.22 11.92
N CYS A 179 -13.78 -14.95 12.34
CA CYS A 179 -13.84 -14.56 13.75
C CYS A 179 -15.29 -14.15 14.07
N PRO A 180 -16.09 -14.98 14.78
CA PRO A 180 -17.49 -14.67 15.02
C PRO A 180 -17.69 -13.33 15.75
N GLU A 181 -18.79 -12.64 15.42
CA GLU A 181 -19.23 -11.49 16.21
C GLU A 181 -19.74 -11.93 17.59
N THR A 182 -19.51 -11.10 18.61
CA THR A 182 -19.89 -11.35 20.02
C THR A 182 -20.76 -10.26 20.64
#